data_AF-A0A352Z2V4-F1
#
_entry.id   AF-A0A352Z2V4-F1
#
_cell.length_a   1.000
_cell.length_b   1.000
_cell.length_c   1.000
_cell.angle_alpha   90.00
_cell.angle_beta   90.00
_cell.angle_gamma   90.00
#
_symmetry.space_group_name_H-M   'P 1'
#
loop_
_entity.id
_entity.type
_entity.pdbx_description
1 polymer ?
#
loop_
_entity_poly.entity_id
_entity_poly.type
_entity_poly.pdbx_seq_one_letter_code
_entity_poly.pdbx_strand_id
1 'polypeptide(L)'
;MSCACIGILRAERLDDSYRWILRQYRKKVIEDTCWFSIELEWHMKSTYTDYEKEQLIEVFGQFPEQEIFIFGECDRIFVAAHELIRHFGGMMYINLAVSKSKINLYPGKKIPVYKKHHNNPSRHKPDRWLVDQLFIREFFKDSKADYYEKFKLDPFLYIA
;
A
#
# COMPACT_ATOMS: atom_id res chain seq x y z
N MET A 1 -15.14 14.06 6.53
CA MET A 1 -14.58 12.74 6.14
C MET A 1 -13.11 12.92 5.85
N SER A 2 -12.23 12.09 6.42
CA SER A 2 -10.80 12.12 6.11
C SER A 2 -10.53 11.29 4.85
N CYS A 3 -10.21 11.98 3.78
CA CYS A 3 -9.76 11.44 2.52
C CYS A 3 -8.26 11.14 2.59
N ALA A 4 -7.83 9.98 2.12
CA ALA A 4 -6.43 9.60 2.09
C ALA A 4 -6.04 8.95 0.75
N CYS A 5 -4.75 9.04 0.45
CA CYS A 5 -4.10 8.37 -0.67
C CYS A 5 -2.96 7.53 -0.12
N ILE A 6 -2.91 6.26 -0.54
CA ILE A 6 -1.82 5.33 -0.20
C ILE A 6 -1.26 4.71 -1.48
N GLY A 7 0.05 4.46 -1.48
CA GLY A 7 0.75 3.78 -2.57
C GLY A 7 1.16 2.37 -2.16
N ILE A 8 0.98 1.41 -3.06
CA ILE A 8 1.52 0.06 -2.95
C ILE A 8 2.58 -0.11 -4.02
N LEU A 9 3.80 -0.41 -3.58
CA LEU A 9 4.92 -0.70 -4.45
C LEU A 9 4.96 -2.19 -4.78
N ARG A 10 5.11 -2.52 -6.06
CA ARG A 10 5.28 -3.89 -6.55
C ARG A 10 6.54 -4.03 -7.38
N ALA A 11 7.26 -5.12 -7.16
CA ALA A 11 8.41 -5.50 -7.97
C ALA A 11 8.00 -5.66 -9.45
N GLU A 12 6.90 -6.38 -9.70
CA GLU A 12 6.40 -6.70 -11.03
C GLU A 12 5.11 -5.93 -11.35
N ARG A 13 4.78 -5.80 -12.64
CA ARG A 13 3.52 -5.22 -13.10
C ARG A 13 2.37 -6.21 -12.99
N LEU A 14 1.17 -5.70 -12.72
CA LEU A 14 -0.06 -6.47 -12.90
C LEU A 14 -0.36 -6.65 -14.39
N ASP A 15 -0.67 -7.88 -14.78
CA ASP A 15 -1.19 -8.21 -16.10
C ASP A 15 -2.62 -7.67 -16.31
N ASP A 16 -3.13 -7.80 -17.53
CA ASP A 16 -4.43 -7.27 -17.91
C ASP A 16 -5.62 -7.99 -17.23
N SER A 17 -5.46 -9.25 -16.83
CA SER A 17 -6.50 -9.99 -16.11
C SER A 17 -6.73 -9.39 -14.72
N TYR A 18 -5.64 -9.05 -14.02
CA TYR A 18 -5.73 -8.38 -12.72
C TYR A 18 -6.24 -6.96 -12.82
N ARG A 19 -5.90 -6.22 -13.89
CA ARG A 19 -6.46 -4.88 -14.12
C ARG A 19 -7.98 -4.92 -14.24
N TRP A 20 -8.53 -5.96 -14.86
CA TRP A 20 -9.97 -6.15 -14.92
C TRP A 20 -10.57 -6.41 -13.54
N ILE A 21 -9.97 -7.29 -12.74
CA ILE A 21 -10.38 -7.56 -11.35
C ILE A 21 -10.42 -6.26 -10.53
N LEU A 22 -9.37 -5.44 -10.61
CA LEU A 22 -9.30 -4.16 -9.91
C LEU A 22 -10.41 -3.19 -10.32
N ARG A 23 -10.78 -3.18 -11.61
CA ARG A 23 -11.90 -2.37 -12.09
C ARG A 23 -13.24 -2.84 -11.50
N GLN A 24 -13.48 -4.15 -11.43
CA GLN A 24 -14.71 -4.68 -10.84
C GLN A 24 -14.76 -4.40 -9.34
N TYR A 25 -13.65 -4.63 -8.64
CA TYR A 25 -13.52 -4.32 -7.23
C TYR A 25 -13.80 -2.84 -6.94
N ARG A 26 -13.16 -1.93 -7.70
CA ARG A 26 -13.40 -0.49 -7.58
C ARG A 26 -14.89 -0.13 -7.74
N LYS A 27 -15.59 -0.70 -8.73
CA LYS A 27 -17.02 -0.43 -8.95
C LYS A 27 -17.86 -0.79 -7.72
N LYS A 28 -17.70 -1.99 -7.17
CA LYS A 28 -18.42 -2.41 -5.96
C LYS A 28 -18.10 -1.52 -4.78
N VAL A 29 -16.83 -1.20 -4.55
CA VAL A 29 -16.47 -0.32 -3.43
C VAL A 29 -17.14 1.05 -3.62
N ILE A 30 -17.09 1.64 -4.82
CA ILE A 30 -17.78 2.91 -5.13
C ILE A 30 -19.29 2.84 -4.87
N GLU A 31 -19.98 1.75 -5.21
CA GLU A 31 -21.42 1.60 -4.95
C GLU A 31 -21.78 1.75 -3.46
N ASP A 32 -20.83 1.46 -2.57
CA ASP A 32 -20.94 1.61 -1.11
C ASP A 32 -20.37 2.95 -0.57
N THR A 33 -19.86 3.86 -1.44
CA THR A 33 -19.15 5.08 -1.02
C THR A 33 -19.50 6.32 -1.86
N CYS A 34 -19.11 7.51 -1.39
CA CYS A 34 -19.08 8.71 -2.23
C CYS A 34 -17.75 8.90 -2.99
N TRP A 35 -16.67 8.19 -2.61
CA TRP A 35 -15.34 8.37 -3.21
C TRP A 35 -14.39 7.18 -2.96
N PHE A 36 -14.05 6.45 -4.03
CA PHE A 36 -13.00 5.43 -4.04
C PHE A 36 -12.38 5.29 -5.45
N SER A 37 -11.06 5.21 -5.55
CA SER A 37 -10.34 4.99 -6.81
C SER A 37 -9.11 4.13 -6.61
N ILE A 38 -8.77 3.36 -7.65
CA ILE A 38 -7.51 2.63 -7.78
C ILE A 38 -6.90 3.07 -9.10
N GLU A 39 -5.67 3.57 -9.04
CA GLU A 39 -4.90 4.04 -10.19
C GLU A 39 -3.58 3.26 -10.26
N LEU A 40 -3.15 2.95 -11.47
CA LEU A 40 -1.95 2.17 -11.74
C LEU A 40 -0.94 3.09 -12.41
N GLU A 41 0.07 3.50 -11.65
CA GLU A 41 1.18 4.26 -12.20
C GLU A 41 2.37 3.38 -12.49
N TRP A 42 3.05 3.73 -13.57
CA TRP A 42 4.26 3.07 -14.01
C TRP A 42 5.38 3.91 -13.44
N HIS A 43 6.26 3.31 -12.64
CA HIS A 43 7.16 4.10 -11.79
C HIS A 43 7.95 5.15 -12.57
N MET A 44 7.72 6.41 -12.24
CA MET A 44 8.57 7.52 -12.67
C MET A 44 9.82 7.53 -11.79
N LYS A 45 10.93 7.02 -12.33
CA LYS A 45 12.25 6.94 -11.68
C LYS A 45 12.80 8.28 -11.13
N SER A 46 12.19 9.43 -11.46
CA SER A 46 12.76 10.76 -11.24
C SER A 46 12.55 11.35 -9.83
N THR A 47 11.71 10.75 -8.99
CA THR A 47 11.39 11.29 -7.65
C THR A 47 12.19 10.68 -6.50
N TYR A 48 12.77 9.49 -6.68
CA TYR A 48 13.53 8.77 -5.65
C TYR A 48 15.01 9.15 -5.66
N THR A 49 15.60 9.29 -4.47
CA THR A 49 17.06 9.38 -4.32
C THR A 49 17.71 8.03 -4.60
N ASP A 50 19.02 8.01 -4.90
CA ASP A 50 19.72 6.75 -5.15
C ASP A 50 19.68 5.80 -3.95
N TYR A 51 19.71 6.35 -2.73
CA TYR A 51 19.52 5.57 -1.51
C TYR A 51 18.14 4.91 -1.42
N GLU A 52 17.07 5.65 -1.76
CA GLU A 52 15.73 5.08 -1.79
C GLU A 52 15.63 3.97 -2.83
N LYS A 53 16.30 4.12 -3.98
CA LYS A 53 16.38 3.07 -4.99
C LYS A 53 17.13 1.85 -4.47
N GLU A 54 18.29 2.01 -3.84
CA GLU A 54 19.06 0.91 -3.25
C GLU A 54 18.25 0.16 -2.19
N GLN A 55 17.60 0.88 -1.28
CA GLN A 55 16.75 0.28 -0.26
C GLN A 55 15.57 -0.47 -0.89
N LEU A 56 14.91 0.10 -1.90
CA LEU A 56 13.82 -0.59 -2.60
C LEU A 56 14.32 -1.85 -3.33
N ILE A 57 15.50 -1.80 -3.94
CA ILE A 57 16.14 -2.98 -4.56
C ILE A 57 16.45 -4.04 -3.51
N GLU A 58 16.94 -3.66 -2.33
CA GLU A 58 17.19 -4.61 -1.22
C GLU A 58 15.89 -5.31 -0.77
N VAL A 59 14.79 -4.56 -0.69
CA VAL A 59 13.49 -5.09 -0.25
C VAL A 59 12.84 -5.99 -1.30
N PHE A 60 12.89 -5.59 -2.56
CA PHE A 60 12.13 -6.23 -3.65
C PHE A 60 12.98 -7.11 -4.57
N GLY A 61 14.30 -7.14 -4.38
CA GLY A 61 15.27 -7.79 -5.29
C GLY A 61 15.53 -7.02 -6.59
N GLN A 62 14.67 -6.04 -6.89
CA GLN A 62 14.76 -5.14 -8.04
C GLN A 62 14.06 -3.83 -7.72
N PHE A 63 14.28 -2.80 -8.53
CA PHE A 63 13.53 -1.56 -8.36
C PHE A 63 12.07 -1.79 -8.77
N PRO A 64 11.07 -1.41 -7.94
CA PRO A 64 9.67 -1.59 -8.26
C PRO A 64 9.30 -1.09 -9.66
N GLU A 65 8.50 -1.87 -10.39
CA GLU A 65 8.04 -1.49 -11.73
C GLU A 65 6.65 -0.81 -11.73
N GLN A 66 5.88 -0.98 -10.64
CA GLN A 66 4.52 -0.48 -10.54
C GLN A 66 4.21 0.10 -9.16
N GLU A 67 3.50 1.22 -9.16
CA GLU A 67 2.83 1.78 -8.00
C GLU A 67 1.31 1.71 -8.19
N ILE A 68 0.62 1.16 -7.20
CA ILE A 68 -0.85 1.15 -7.15
C ILE A 68 -1.28 2.23 -6.15
N PHE A 69 -1.93 3.28 -6.64
CA PHE A 69 -2.49 4.31 -5.79
C PHE A 69 -3.95 4.00 -5.45
N ILE A 70 -4.28 4.07 -4.16
CA ILE A 70 -5.65 3.91 -3.67
C ILE A 70 -6.09 5.21 -3.02
N PHE A 71 -7.20 5.77 -3.50
CA PHE A 71 -7.81 6.98 -2.98
C PHE A 71 -9.16 6.64 -2.35
N GLY A 72 -9.46 7.21 -1.19
CA GLY A 72 -10.78 7.04 -0.56
C GLY A 72 -10.79 7.34 0.93
N GLU A 73 -11.83 6.86 1.60
CA GLU A 73 -11.94 6.90 3.06
C GLU A 73 -10.96 5.94 3.73
N CYS A 74 -10.32 6.39 4.81
CA CYS A 74 -9.20 5.70 5.49
C CYS A 74 -9.44 4.20 5.73
N ASP A 75 -10.57 3.81 6.32
CA ASP A 75 -10.79 2.40 6.67
C ASP A 75 -10.82 1.51 5.42
N ARG A 76 -11.43 2.00 4.33
CA ARG A 76 -11.61 1.24 3.08
C ARG A 76 -10.31 1.12 2.31
N ILE A 77 -9.49 2.18 2.29
CA ILE A 77 -8.20 2.11 1.59
C ILE A 77 -7.25 1.12 2.28
N PHE A 78 -7.28 0.99 3.61
CA PHE A 78 -6.42 0.01 4.31
C PHE A 78 -6.89 -1.43 4.09
N VAL A 79 -8.20 -1.68 4.05
CA VAL A 79 -8.73 -3.00 3.66
C VAL A 79 -8.32 -3.32 2.22
N ALA A 80 -8.49 -2.38 1.29
CA ALA A 80 -8.07 -2.56 -0.09
C ALA A 80 -6.56 -2.84 -0.17
N ALA A 81 -5.72 -2.11 0.56
CA ALA A 81 -4.28 -2.34 0.54
C ALA A 81 -3.87 -3.69 1.12
N HIS A 82 -4.51 -4.12 2.22
CA HIS A 82 -4.33 -5.46 2.76
C HIS A 82 -4.62 -6.54 1.70
N GLU A 83 -5.80 -6.47 1.09
CA GLU A 83 -6.24 -7.47 0.12
C GLU A 83 -5.38 -7.47 -1.14
N LEU A 84 -5.03 -6.30 -1.67
CA LEU A 84 -4.16 -6.19 -2.84
C LEU A 84 -2.77 -6.77 -2.58
N ILE A 85 -2.15 -6.47 -1.44
CA ILE A 85 -0.83 -7.02 -1.10
C ILE A 85 -0.91 -8.52 -0.81
N ARG A 86 -1.99 -8.98 -0.15
CA ARG A 86 -2.22 -10.40 0.13
C ARG A 86 -2.31 -11.23 -1.16
N HIS A 87 -3.00 -10.72 -2.17
CA HIS A 87 -3.26 -11.47 -3.41
C HIS A 87 -2.23 -11.25 -4.50
N PHE A 88 -1.68 -10.04 -4.60
CA PHE A 88 -0.80 -9.65 -5.70
C PHE A 88 0.64 -9.36 -5.25
N GLY A 89 0.93 -9.43 -3.96
CA GLY A 89 2.22 -9.04 -3.40
C GLY A 89 2.47 -7.53 -3.45
N GLY A 90 3.60 -7.12 -2.88
CA GLY A 90 3.99 -5.72 -2.76
C GLY A 90 4.15 -5.28 -1.30
N MET A 91 4.38 -3.98 -1.10
CA MET A 91 4.37 -3.36 0.22
C MET A 91 3.72 -1.99 0.16
N MET A 92 2.94 -1.64 1.19
CA MET A 92 2.33 -0.32 1.30
C MET A 92 3.37 0.67 1.81
N TYR A 93 3.48 1.79 1.11
CA TYR A 93 4.36 2.89 1.47
C TYR A 93 3.57 3.97 2.21
N ILE A 94 3.84 4.13 3.51
CA ILE A 94 2.99 4.93 4.41
C ILE A 94 3.80 5.79 5.38
N ASN A 95 3.25 6.97 5.71
CA ASN A 95 3.72 7.77 6.84
C ASN A 95 2.89 7.46 8.09
N LEU A 96 3.51 6.86 9.11
CA LEU A 96 2.86 6.54 10.38
C LEU A 96 3.27 7.60 11.41
N ALA A 97 2.37 8.54 11.71
CA ALA A 97 2.59 9.60 12.71
C ALA A 97 2.48 9.07 14.17
N VAL A 98 3.15 7.95 14.46
CA VAL A 98 3.20 7.29 15.78
C VAL A 98 4.64 6.88 16.10
N SER A 99 4.94 6.62 17.38
CA SER A 99 6.29 6.26 17.79
C SER A 99 6.75 4.92 17.20
N LYS A 100 8.05 4.80 16.89
CA LYS A 100 8.68 3.55 16.46
C LYS A 100 8.43 2.39 17.45
N SER A 101 8.41 2.68 18.76
CA SER A 101 8.08 1.68 19.78
C SER A 101 6.68 1.10 19.60
N LYS A 102 5.68 1.94 19.31
CA LYS A 102 4.30 1.50 19.07
C LYS A 102 4.18 0.70 17.78
N ILE A 103 4.79 1.16 16.69
CA ILE A 103 4.83 0.44 15.40
C ILE A 103 5.46 -0.95 15.61
N ASN A 104 6.48 -1.04 16.46
CA ASN A 104 7.18 -2.30 16.70
C ASN A 104 6.36 -3.36 17.44
N LEU A 105 5.26 -3.00 18.11
CA LEU A 105 4.37 -3.95 18.81
C LEU A 105 3.52 -4.81 17.87
N TYR A 106 3.23 -4.33 16.67
CA TYR A 106 2.33 -5.03 15.74
C TYR A 106 3.08 -6.07 14.88
N PRO A 107 2.53 -7.26 14.63
CA PRO A 107 3.22 -8.25 13.78
C PRO A 107 3.26 -7.82 12.31
N GLY A 108 4.01 -8.55 11.49
CA GLY A 108 4.22 -8.25 10.06
C GLY A 108 5.53 -7.52 9.76
N LYS A 109 5.90 -7.49 8.48
CA LYS A 109 7.08 -6.78 7.98
C LYS A 109 6.84 -5.26 8.02
N LYS A 110 7.85 -4.55 8.52
CA LYS A 110 7.87 -3.10 8.66
C LYS A 110 9.30 -2.62 8.45
N ILE A 111 9.52 -1.98 7.31
CA ILE A 111 10.84 -1.55 6.87
C ILE A 111 10.85 -0.03 6.92
N PRO A 112 11.55 0.58 7.88
CA PRO A 112 11.65 2.03 7.97
C PRO A 112 12.41 2.58 6.77
N VAL A 113 11.87 3.63 6.16
CA VAL A 113 12.51 4.36 5.06
C VAL A 113 13.33 5.46 5.70
N TYR A 114 14.60 5.16 5.99
CA TYR A 114 15.45 6.02 6.83
C TYR A 114 15.89 7.29 6.11
N LYS A 115 15.96 8.38 6.87
CA LYS A 115 16.37 9.71 6.39
C LYS A 115 17.85 10.04 6.66
N LYS A 116 18.55 9.28 7.50
CA LYS A 116 19.88 9.65 8.01
C LYS A 116 20.94 8.63 7.62
N HIS A 117 21.86 9.05 6.74
CA HIS A 117 23.32 9.01 6.92
C HIS A 117 24.17 9.16 5.62
N HIS A 118 23.72 9.82 4.55
CA HIS A 118 24.58 10.08 3.38
C HIS A 118 24.36 11.43 2.69
N ASN A 119 25.34 11.83 1.87
CA ASN A 119 25.50 13.15 1.22
C ASN A 119 24.30 13.64 0.38
N ASN A 120 23.33 12.78 0.05
CA ASN A 120 22.09 13.12 -0.66
C ASN A 120 20.85 12.63 0.14
N PRO A 121 20.23 13.48 0.99
CA PRO A 121 19.11 13.05 1.86
C PRO A 121 17.84 12.76 1.06
N SER A 122 17.07 11.75 1.51
CA SER A 122 15.69 11.51 1.06
C SER A 122 14.84 12.77 1.21
N ARG A 123 14.06 13.11 0.18
CA ARG A 123 13.11 14.24 0.19
C ARG A 123 11.92 13.99 1.13
N HIS A 124 11.75 12.77 1.64
CA HIS A 124 10.58 12.36 2.38
C HIS A 124 10.74 12.54 3.91
N LYS A 125 9.63 12.82 4.62
CA LYS A 125 9.62 13.07 6.09
C LYS A 125 10.02 11.79 6.86
N PRO A 126 10.60 11.91 8.08
CA PRO A 126 11.33 10.84 8.76
C PRO A 126 10.52 9.60 9.21
N ASP A 127 9.21 9.57 9.00
CA ASP A 127 8.31 8.56 9.56
C ASP A 127 7.65 7.68 8.48
N ARG A 128 8.36 7.49 7.35
CA ARG A 128 7.88 6.62 6.26
C ARG A 128 8.31 5.17 6.46
N TRP A 129 7.40 4.26 6.11
CA TRP A 129 7.54 2.82 6.28
C TRP A 129 7.04 2.10 5.04
N LEU A 130 7.71 1.01 4.69
CA LEU A 130 7.17 -0.04 3.85
C LEU A 130 6.61 -1.13 4.76
N VAL A 131 5.33 -1.44 4.61
CA VAL A 131 4.65 -2.42 5.47
C VAL A 131 3.93 -3.48 4.65
N ASP A 132 3.86 -4.71 5.17
CA ASP A 132 3.16 -5.81 4.51
C ASP A 132 1.68 -5.92 4.90
N GLN A 133 0.97 -6.86 4.27
CA GLN A 133 -0.45 -7.12 4.52
C GLN A 133 -0.76 -7.48 5.98
N LEU A 134 0.15 -8.17 6.68
CA LEU A 134 -0.07 -8.59 8.06
C LEU A 134 0.00 -7.39 9.01
N PHE A 135 0.98 -6.52 8.80
CA PHE A 135 1.07 -5.27 9.54
C PHE A 135 -0.16 -4.40 9.30
N ILE A 136 -0.60 -4.24 8.05
CA ILE A 136 -1.78 -3.44 7.71
C ILE A 136 -3.01 -3.95 8.46
N ARG A 137 -3.26 -5.27 8.40
CA ARG A 137 -4.39 -5.88 9.08
C ARG A 137 -4.35 -5.59 10.57
N GLU A 138 -3.24 -5.89 11.23
CA GLU A 138 -3.18 -5.82 12.70
C GLU A 138 -3.07 -4.39 13.23
N PHE A 139 -2.45 -3.48 12.49
CA PHE A 139 -2.30 -2.08 12.90
C PHE A 139 -3.61 -1.29 12.70
N PHE A 140 -4.39 -1.62 11.67
CA PHE A 140 -5.62 -0.90 11.32
C PHE A 140 -6.92 -1.65 11.65
N LYS A 141 -6.89 -2.89 12.17
CA LYS A 141 -8.11 -3.66 12.50
C LYS A 141 -9.06 -2.98 13.47
N ASP A 142 -8.53 -2.20 14.41
CA ASP A 142 -9.32 -1.59 15.49
C ASP A 142 -10.11 -0.36 15.00
N SER A 143 -9.96 0.05 13.74
CA SER A 143 -10.62 1.25 13.22
C SER A 143 -12.13 1.09 12.98
N LYS A 144 -12.63 -0.15 12.85
CA LYS A 144 -14.02 -0.62 13.05
C LYS A 144 -14.10 -2.11 12.75
N ALA A 145 -14.71 -2.88 13.67
CA ALA A 145 -15.09 -4.26 13.39
C ALA A 145 -16.04 -4.29 12.16
N ASP A 146 -15.93 -5.32 11.32
CA ASP A 146 -16.73 -5.61 10.12
C ASP A 146 -16.26 -5.01 8.78
N TYR A 147 -15.31 -4.06 8.75
CA TYR A 147 -14.92 -3.43 7.49
C TYR A 147 -14.07 -4.33 6.58
N TYR A 148 -13.20 -5.16 7.17
CA TYR A 148 -12.39 -6.12 6.41
C TYR A 148 -13.27 -7.16 5.68
N GLU A 149 -14.32 -7.67 6.34
CA GLU A 149 -15.25 -8.60 5.71
C GLU A 149 -16.12 -7.94 4.63
N LYS A 150 -16.55 -6.68 4.87
CA LYS A 150 -17.39 -5.95 3.91
C LYS A 150 -16.65 -5.62 2.60
N PHE A 151 -15.38 -5.25 2.69
CA PHE A 151 -14.61 -4.72 1.55
C PHE A 151 -13.53 -5.68 1.02
N LYS A 152 -13.58 -6.97 1.37
CA LYS A 152 -12.63 -7.97 0.84
C LYS A 152 -12.69 -8.13 -0.68
N LEU A 153 -11.55 -8.42 -1.28
CA LEU A 153 -11.36 -8.62 -2.73
C LEU A 153 -11.72 -10.04 -3.17
N ASP A 154 -11.70 -11.01 -2.24
CA ASP A 154 -11.95 -12.45 -2.48
C ASP A 154 -13.12 -12.75 -3.46
N PRO A 155 -14.29 -12.07 -3.41
CA PRO A 155 -15.40 -12.35 -4.33
C PRO A 155 -15.13 -12.10 -5.81
N PHE A 156 -14.06 -11.37 -6.15
CA PHE A 156 -13.73 -11.02 -7.54
C PHE A 156 -12.62 -11.89 -8.14
N LEU A 157 -11.91 -12.65 -7.30
CA LEU A 157 -10.77 -13.46 -7.73
C LEU A 157 -11.19 -14.78 -8.38
N TYR A 158 -12.44 -15.19 -8.20
CA TYR A 158 -13.01 -16.44 -8.72
C TYR A 158 -14.04 -16.23 -9.82
N ILE A 159 -14.12 -15.00 -10.38
CA ILE A 159 -14.93 -14.71 -11.56
C ILE A 159 -14.01 -14.82 -12.77
N ALA A 160 -13.68 -16.04 -13.15
CA ALA A 160 -12.97 -16.39 -14.38
C ALA A 160 -13.66 -17.59 -15.03
#